data_AF-A0AB39TF76-F1
#
_entry.id   AF-A0AB39TF76-F1
#
_cell.length_a   1.000
_cell.length_b   1.000
_cell.length_c   1.000
_cell.angle_alpha   90.00
_cell.angle_beta   90.00
_cell.angle_gamma   90.00
#
_symmetry.space_group_name_H-M   'P 1'
#
loop_
_entity.id
_entity.type
_entity.pdbx_description
1 polymer ?
#
loop_
_entity_poly.entity_id
_entity_poly.type
_entity_poly.pdbx_seq_one_letter_code
_entity_poly.pdbx_strand_id
1 'polypeptide(L)'
;MKNRSCRQAAALAVAALSLAACGTGPDHARGPNQPAVDAAGAAREFTAEEKNLALAPGHSWPADPTPKSVADDGHGIVYQPGYGTTRADLFWFCTWERRFVDPGTSDADRQATLNTMLTVRSTYFYKNSLEPADKKFFDGILDSAGLGDNSKVQNDIRNCPADSQ
;
A
#
# COMPACT_ATOMS: atom_id res chain seq x y z
N MET A 1 36.67 9.40 -69.48
CA MET A 1 35.63 9.23 -70.51
C MET A 1 34.31 8.94 -69.77
N LYS A 2 33.37 9.89 -69.61
CA LYS A 2 32.15 10.12 -70.45
C LYS A 2 31.38 8.82 -70.69
N ASN A 3 30.14 8.58 -70.26
CA ASN A 3 28.90 9.39 -70.29
C ASN A 3 27.91 8.94 -69.19
N ARG A 4 27.30 9.85 -68.41
CA ARG A 4 25.89 10.33 -68.50
C ARG A 4 24.85 9.29 -68.96
N SER A 5 23.90 8.98 -68.07
CA SER A 5 22.49 9.00 -68.45
C SER A 5 21.61 9.34 -67.25
N CYS A 6 20.95 10.49 -67.35
CA CYS A 6 19.98 11.02 -66.42
C CYS A 6 18.60 10.54 -66.88
N ARG A 7 17.83 9.91 -66.00
CA ARG A 7 16.37 9.80 -66.15
C ARG A 7 15.73 10.09 -64.81
N GLN A 8 15.29 11.33 -64.66
CA GLN A 8 14.23 11.69 -63.73
C GLN A 8 12.91 11.14 -64.27
N ALA A 9 12.13 10.49 -63.43
CA ALA A 9 10.68 10.48 -63.56
C ALA A 9 10.02 10.35 -62.18
N ALA A 10 9.33 11.45 -61.84
CA ALA A 10 8.10 11.54 -61.07
C ALA A 10 8.06 11.07 -59.61
N ALA A 11 7.81 12.09 -58.78
CA ALA A 11 7.35 12.03 -57.41
C ALA A 11 6.12 11.13 -57.21
N LEU A 12 6.11 10.40 -56.10
CA LEU A 12 4.91 10.07 -55.33
C LEU A 12 5.27 10.28 -53.86
N ALA A 13 4.76 11.39 -53.32
CA ALA A 13 4.84 11.73 -51.91
C ALA A 13 3.99 10.73 -51.12
N VAL A 14 4.63 9.98 -50.22
CA VAL A 14 3.94 9.24 -49.15
C VAL A 14 4.29 9.93 -47.83
N ALA A 15 3.40 10.80 -47.40
CA ALA A 15 3.36 11.28 -46.02
C ALA A 15 2.59 10.25 -45.19
N ALA A 16 3.25 9.61 -44.21
CA ALA A 16 2.54 9.00 -43.09
C ALA A 16 3.48 8.74 -41.89
N LEU A 17 3.27 9.58 -40.87
CA LEU A 17 3.32 9.30 -39.43
C LEU A 17 4.57 8.59 -38.88
N SER A 18 5.49 9.41 -38.39
CA SER A 18 6.46 9.06 -37.34
C SER A 18 5.74 8.53 -36.10
N LEU A 19 5.92 7.23 -35.80
CA LEU A 19 5.47 6.63 -34.55
C LEU A 19 6.16 7.34 -33.37
N ALA A 20 5.34 7.96 -32.52
CA ALA A 20 5.74 8.35 -31.19
C ALA A 20 6.16 7.10 -30.42
N ALA A 21 7.45 7.02 -30.08
CA ALA A 21 7.96 6.05 -29.14
C ALA A 21 7.38 6.35 -27.76
N CYS A 22 6.27 5.69 -27.41
CA CYS A 22 5.85 5.56 -26.02
C CYS A 22 6.92 4.74 -25.31
N GLY A 23 7.79 5.40 -24.55
CA GLY A 23 8.71 4.75 -23.65
C GLY A 23 7.93 3.91 -22.66
N THR A 24 8.16 2.60 -22.68
CA THR A 24 7.78 1.69 -21.62
C THR A 24 8.57 2.08 -20.38
N GLY A 25 7.94 2.83 -19.47
CA GLY A 25 8.38 2.85 -18.08
C GLY A 25 8.28 1.44 -17.50
N PRO A 26 9.04 1.08 -16.46
CA PRO A 26 8.86 -0.19 -15.80
C PRO A 26 7.45 -0.23 -15.20
N ASP A 27 6.57 -1.00 -15.83
CA ASP A 27 5.28 -1.38 -15.29
C ASP A 27 5.52 -2.13 -13.98
N HIS A 28 5.22 -1.51 -12.84
CA HIS A 28 5.06 -2.22 -11.57
C HIS A 28 3.72 -2.99 -11.55
N ALA A 29 3.38 -3.65 -12.66
CA ALA A 29 2.23 -4.53 -12.74
C ALA A 29 2.53 -5.82 -11.97
N ARG A 30 2.02 -5.89 -10.74
CA ARG A 30 1.86 -7.12 -9.95
C ARG A 30 1.20 -8.18 -10.86
N GLY A 31 1.86 -9.32 -11.08
CA GLY A 31 1.48 -10.28 -12.12
C GLY A 31 0.02 -10.78 -11.98
N PRO A 32 -0.70 -10.99 -13.10
CA PRO A 32 -2.16 -11.22 -13.13
C PRO A 32 -2.64 -12.62 -12.66
N ASN A 33 -1.86 -13.38 -11.89
CA ASN A 33 -2.06 -14.83 -11.72
C ASN A 33 -2.13 -15.38 -10.29
N GLN A 34 -2.39 -14.54 -9.28
CA GLN A 34 -2.67 -15.05 -7.93
C GLN A 34 -4.19 -15.22 -7.75
N PRO A 35 -4.70 -16.42 -7.44
CA PRO A 35 -6.14 -16.66 -7.32
C PRO A 35 -6.71 -15.88 -6.13
N ALA A 36 -7.91 -15.31 -6.30
CA ALA A 36 -8.62 -14.64 -5.21
C ALA A 36 -8.82 -15.59 -4.01
N VAL A 37 -8.86 -15.02 -2.80
CA VAL A 37 -9.06 -15.78 -1.55
C VAL A 37 -10.46 -15.55 -1.00
N ASP A 38 -11.02 -16.55 -0.32
CA ASP A 38 -12.29 -16.39 0.39
C ASP A 38 -12.06 -15.69 1.75
N ALA A 39 -13.14 -15.38 2.47
CA ALA A 39 -13.07 -14.74 3.79
C ALA A 39 -12.24 -15.56 4.79
N ALA A 40 -12.35 -16.89 4.76
CA ALA A 40 -11.56 -17.76 5.62
C ALA A 40 -10.05 -17.70 5.26
N GLY A 41 -9.71 -17.61 3.98
CA GLY A 41 -8.35 -17.39 3.49
C GLY A 41 -7.78 -16.07 3.96
N ALA A 42 -8.54 -14.99 3.83
CA ALA A 42 -8.16 -13.69 4.36
C ALA A 42 -7.96 -13.70 5.88
N ALA A 43 -8.83 -14.38 6.65
CA ALA A 43 -8.61 -14.56 8.09
C ALA A 43 -7.32 -15.33 8.40
N ARG A 44 -7.01 -16.40 7.64
CA ARG A 44 -5.75 -17.14 7.80
C ARG A 44 -4.53 -16.28 7.50
N GLU A 45 -4.58 -15.44 6.48
CA GLU A 45 -3.51 -14.47 6.17
C GLU A 45 -3.30 -13.49 7.32
N PHE A 46 -4.38 -12.96 7.90
CA PHE A 46 -4.32 -12.06 9.05
C PHE A 46 -3.65 -12.73 10.26
N THR A 47 -4.14 -13.91 10.66
CA THR A 47 -3.62 -14.68 11.80
C THR A 47 -2.19 -15.21 11.56
N ALA A 48 -1.75 -15.32 10.30
CA ALA A 48 -0.36 -15.64 10.01
C ALA A 48 0.54 -14.42 10.25
N GLU A 49 0.11 -13.24 9.82
CA GLU A 49 0.89 -12.01 9.95
C GLU A 49 0.93 -11.49 11.39
N GLU A 50 -0.16 -11.61 12.15
CA GLU A 50 -0.23 -11.15 13.55
C GLU A 50 0.89 -11.79 14.42
N LYS A 51 1.32 -13.00 14.09
CA LYS A 51 2.37 -13.74 14.82
C LYS A 51 3.75 -13.12 14.67
N ASN A 52 3.94 -12.30 13.65
CA ASN A 52 5.19 -11.59 13.36
C ASN A 52 5.19 -10.16 13.92
N LEU A 53 4.06 -9.70 14.47
CA LEU A 53 3.84 -8.31 14.84
C LEU A 53 3.53 -8.20 16.33
N ALA A 54 4.22 -7.29 17.01
CA ALA A 54 3.90 -6.90 18.38
C ALA A 54 3.06 -5.61 18.36
N LEU A 55 1.86 -5.67 18.94
CA LEU A 55 1.01 -4.48 19.10
C LEU A 55 1.61 -3.51 20.13
N ALA A 56 1.18 -2.25 20.05
CA ALA A 56 1.50 -1.29 21.09
C ALA A 56 0.95 -1.74 22.47
N PRO A 57 1.61 -1.38 23.59
CA PRO A 57 1.16 -1.76 24.92
C PRO A 57 -0.32 -1.38 25.18
N GLY A 58 -1.09 -2.33 25.72
CA GLY A 58 -2.50 -2.12 26.05
C GLY A 58 -3.48 -2.46 24.93
N HIS A 59 -3.01 -2.82 23.73
CA HIS A 59 -3.84 -3.26 22.61
C HIS A 59 -3.91 -4.80 22.51
N SER A 60 -5.01 -5.29 21.96
CA SER A 60 -5.23 -6.71 21.65
C SER A 60 -5.68 -6.87 20.21
N TRP A 61 -5.30 -7.99 19.59
CA TRP A 61 -5.79 -8.37 18.27
C TRP A 61 -7.30 -8.62 18.31
N PRO A 62 -8.01 -8.45 17.19
CA PRO A 62 -9.43 -8.75 17.13
C PRO A 62 -9.72 -10.22 17.38
N ALA A 63 -10.77 -10.50 18.16
CA ALA A 63 -11.17 -11.87 18.48
C ALA A 63 -11.59 -12.65 17.22
N ASP A 64 -12.19 -11.96 16.24
CA ASP A 64 -12.50 -12.51 14.93
C ASP A 64 -12.04 -11.54 13.82
N PRO A 65 -10.94 -11.85 13.11
CA PRO A 65 -10.47 -11.06 11.98
C PRO A 65 -11.20 -11.39 10.66
N THR A 66 -12.18 -12.30 10.67
CA THR A 66 -12.86 -12.76 9.45
C THR A 66 -13.63 -11.62 8.79
N PRO A 67 -13.30 -11.26 7.53
CA PRO A 67 -14.04 -10.24 6.83
C PRO A 67 -15.38 -10.79 6.30
N LYS A 68 -16.29 -9.91 5.86
CA LYS A 68 -17.62 -10.29 5.34
C LYS A 68 -17.50 -11.35 4.23
N SER A 69 -18.15 -12.50 4.37
CA SER A 69 -18.16 -13.52 3.32
C SER A 69 -19.26 -13.31 2.26
N VAL A 70 -20.24 -12.46 2.55
CA VAL A 70 -21.42 -12.21 1.70
C VAL A 70 -21.69 -10.71 1.66
N ALA A 71 -21.98 -10.18 0.46
CA ALA A 71 -22.37 -8.81 0.23
C ALA A 71 -23.84 -8.58 0.60
N ASP A 72 -24.25 -7.32 0.71
CA ASP A 72 -25.60 -6.98 1.17
C ASP A 72 -26.69 -7.40 0.15
N ASP A 73 -26.29 -7.68 -1.10
CA ASP A 73 -27.14 -8.23 -2.17
C ASP A 73 -27.19 -9.79 -2.20
N GLY A 74 -26.51 -10.45 -1.25
CA GLY A 74 -26.50 -11.90 -1.10
C GLY A 74 -25.42 -12.64 -1.91
N HIS A 75 -24.58 -11.95 -2.68
CA HIS A 75 -23.49 -12.57 -3.42
C HIS A 75 -22.25 -12.81 -2.55
N GLY A 76 -21.54 -13.92 -2.80
CA GLY A 76 -20.30 -14.23 -2.09
C GLY A 76 -19.19 -13.23 -2.40
N ILE A 77 -18.44 -12.82 -1.37
CA ILE A 77 -17.30 -11.91 -1.49
C ILE A 77 -16.00 -12.73 -1.57
N VAL A 78 -15.15 -12.35 -2.53
CA VAL A 78 -13.75 -12.79 -2.59
C VAL A 78 -12.82 -11.60 -2.42
N TYR A 79 -11.63 -11.89 -1.94
CA TYR A 79 -10.61 -10.91 -1.59
C TYR A 79 -9.37 -11.09 -2.44
N GLN A 80 -8.61 -10.02 -2.59
CA GLN A 80 -7.30 -10.10 -3.20
C GLN A 80 -6.33 -10.84 -2.27
N PRO A 81 -5.37 -11.60 -2.82
CA PRO A 81 -4.31 -12.22 -2.04
C PRO A 81 -3.50 -11.20 -1.22
N GLY A 82 -3.25 -11.52 0.04
CA GLY A 82 -2.59 -10.64 1.01
C GLY A 82 -3.51 -9.56 1.58
N TYR A 83 -4.82 -9.63 1.36
CA TYR A 83 -5.80 -8.76 2.00
C TYR A 83 -5.75 -8.90 3.52
N GLY A 84 -5.66 -10.13 4.04
CA GLY A 84 -5.57 -10.37 5.48
C GLY A 84 -4.26 -9.85 6.08
N THR A 85 -3.13 -10.13 5.43
CA THR A 85 -1.80 -9.62 5.80
C THR A 85 -1.80 -8.10 5.86
N THR A 86 -2.35 -7.45 4.81
CA THR A 86 -2.50 -5.98 4.77
C THR A 86 -3.31 -5.44 5.94
N ARG A 87 -4.40 -6.11 6.31
CA ARG A 87 -5.24 -5.70 7.44
C ARG A 87 -4.53 -5.87 8.77
N ALA A 88 -3.74 -6.92 8.95
CA ALA A 88 -2.93 -7.11 10.16
C ALA A 88 -1.87 -6.02 10.30
N ASP A 89 -1.16 -5.70 9.21
CA ASP A 89 -0.17 -4.61 9.16
C ASP A 89 -0.80 -3.24 9.50
N LEU A 90 -1.95 -2.94 8.90
CA LEU A 90 -2.69 -1.70 9.17
C LEU A 90 -3.16 -1.62 10.61
N PHE A 91 -3.71 -2.71 11.16
CA PHE A 91 -4.14 -2.77 12.54
C PHE A 91 -2.95 -2.54 13.48
N TRP A 92 -1.84 -3.23 13.26
CA TRP A 92 -0.59 -3.03 14.00
C TRP A 92 -0.14 -1.57 13.97
N PHE A 93 -0.05 -0.97 12.77
CA PHE A 93 0.38 0.41 12.60
C PHE A 93 -0.51 1.38 13.40
N CYS A 94 -1.82 1.20 13.30
CA CYS A 94 -2.81 1.98 14.02
C CYS A 94 -2.67 1.91 15.56
N THR A 95 -2.30 0.76 16.13
CA THR A 95 -2.03 0.68 17.57
C THR A 95 -0.83 1.54 17.98
N TRP A 96 0.20 1.58 17.13
CA TRP A 96 1.39 2.40 17.38
C TRP A 96 1.13 3.89 17.17
N GLU A 97 0.29 4.27 16.20
CA GLU A 97 -0.16 5.66 16.05
C GLU A 97 -0.93 6.14 17.29
N ARG A 98 -1.84 5.32 17.83
CA ARG A 98 -2.55 5.63 19.08
C ARG A 98 -1.57 5.83 20.23
N ARG A 99 -0.60 4.93 20.39
CA ARG A 99 0.45 5.07 21.40
C ARG A 99 1.28 6.33 21.19
N PHE A 100 1.56 6.69 19.94
CA PHE A 100 2.37 7.86 19.61
C PHE A 100 1.70 9.17 20.01
N VAL A 101 0.37 9.27 19.92
CA VAL A 101 -0.37 10.51 20.25
C VAL A 101 -0.94 10.53 21.67
N ASP A 102 -0.90 9.40 22.38
CA ASP A 102 -1.38 9.28 23.76
C ASP A 102 -0.68 10.33 24.67
N PRO A 103 -1.46 11.14 25.42
CA PRO A 103 -0.92 12.08 26.40
C PRO A 103 -0.09 11.43 27.51
N GLY A 104 -0.34 10.15 27.82
CA GLY A 104 0.40 9.37 28.81
C GLY A 104 1.75 8.84 28.33
N THR A 105 2.09 8.99 27.05
CA THR A 105 3.36 8.54 26.48
C THR A 105 4.47 9.55 26.75
N SER A 106 5.53 9.12 27.46
CA SER A 106 6.73 9.93 27.70
C SER A 106 7.44 10.29 26.40
N ASP A 107 8.26 11.35 26.39
CA ASP A 107 9.01 11.75 25.17
C ASP A 107 9.95 10.65 24.67
N ALA A 108 10.61 9.93 25.59
CA ALA A 108 11.48 8.81 25.26
C ALA A 108 10.68 7.66 24.60
N ASP A 109 9.52 7.31 25.15
CA ASP A 109 8.65 6.29 24.59
C ASP A 109 8.03 6.74 23.26
N ARG A 110 7.76 8.04 23.10
CA ARG A 110 7.22 8.62 21.87
C ARG A 110 8.22 8.49 20.73
N GLN A 111 9.51 8.75 21.00
CA GLN A 111 10.57 8.54 20.02
C GLN A 111 10.75 7.05 19.67
N ALA A 112 10.70 6.15 20.66
CA ALA A 112 10.75 4.71 20.42
C ALA A 112 9.53 4.22 19.60
N THR A 113 8.36 4.79 19.87
CA THR A 113 7.12 4.55 19.12
C THR A 113 7.26 5.01 17.67
N LEU A 114 7.79 6.21 17.42
CA LEU A 114 8.06 6.69 16.06
C LEU A 114 9.00 5.74 15.32
N ASN A 115 10.08 5.29 15.97
CA ASN A 115 11.01 4.33 15.36
C ASN A 115 10.31 3.03 14.95
N THR A 116 9.35 2.58 15.75
CA THR A 116 8.51 1.41 15.42
C THR A 116 7.56 1.73 14.26
N MET A 117 6.87 2.87 14.28
CA MET A 117 6.00 3.31 13.17
C MET A 117 6.74 3.39 11.83
N LEU A 118 8.00 3.86 11.83
CA LEU A 118 8.83 3.91 10.61
C LEU A 118 9.07 2.53 9.98
N THR A 119 8.93 1.43 10.74
CA THR A 119 9.06 0.07 10.20
C THR A 119 7.86 -0.36 9.37
N VAL A 120 6.77 0.42 9.32
CA VAL A 120 5.65 0.19 8.38
C VAL A 120 6.14 0.07 6.94
N ARG A 121 7.22 0.78 6.57
CA ARG A 121 7.84 0.71 5.25
C ARG A 121 8.35 -0.69 4.87
N SER A 122 8.56 -1.54 5.88
CA SER A 122 9.01 -2.91 5.70
C SER A 122 7.88 -3.92 5.58
N THR A 123 6.64 -3.55 5.90
CA THR A 123 5.50 -4.48 5.96
C THR A 123 4.96 -4.83 4.58
N TYR A 124 4.07 -5.84 4.52
CA TYR A 124 3.40 -6.19 3.28
C TYR A 124 2.52 -5.03 2.82
N PHE A 125 1.73 -4.44 3.70
CA PHE A 125 0.87 -3.28 3.42
C PHE A 125 1.61 -2.20 2.63
N TYR A 126 2.74 -1.70 3.15
CA TYR A 126 3.46 -0.63 2.47
C TYR A 126 4.10 -1.11 1.16
N LYS A 127 4.76 -2.26 1.15
CA LYS A 127 5.50 -2.73 -0.04
C LYS A 127 4.58 -3.15 -1.19
N ASN A 128 3.45 -3.76 -0.86
CA ASN A 128 2.65 -4.55 -1.78
C ASN A 128 1.26 -3.99 -2.05
N SER A 129 0.68 -3.28 -1.10
CA SER A 129 -0.73 -2.89 -1.13
C SER A 129 -0.94 -1.40 -1.39
N LEU A 130 0.09 -0.58 -1.15
CA LEU A 130 0.04 0.86 -1.42
C LEU A 130 0.55 1.22 -2.80
N GLU A 131 -0.21 2.06 -3.51
CA GLU A 131 0.26 2.74 -4.70
C GLU A 131 1.28 3.84 -4.35
N PRO A 132 2.10 4.31 -5.31
CA PRO A 132 3.10 5.35 -5.03
C PRO A 132 2.54 6.64 -4.41
N ALA A 133 1.31 7.02 -4.74
CA ALA A 133 0.65 8.20 -4.15
C ALA A 133 0.32 7.99 -2.68
N ASP A 134 -0.17 6.80 -2.31
CA ASP A 134 -0.51 6.47 -0.93
C ASP A 134 0.76 6.33 -0.07
N LYS A 135 1.83 5.73 -0.61
CA LYS A 135 3.14 5.70 0.06
C LYS A 135 3.59 7.09 0.48
N LYS A 136 3.49 8.07 -0.43
CA LYS A 136 3.82 9.48 -0.14
C LYS A 136 2.93 10.09 0.94
N PHE A 137 1.65 9.70 1.00
CA PHE A 137 0.76 10.13 2.07
C PHE A 137 1.24 9.63 3.43
N PHE A 138 1.53 8.33 3.57
CA PHE A 138 2.05 7.76 4.81
C PHE A 138 3.44 8.29 5.18
N ASP A 139 4.32 8.47 4.20
CA ASP A 139 5.63 9.11 4.44
C ASP A 139 5.45 10.53 4.96
N GLY A 140 4.51 11.30 4.41
CA GLY A 140 4.20 12.64 4.91
C GLY A 140 3.68 12.66 6.35
N ILE A 141 2.93 11.63 6.79
CA ILE A 141 2.51 11.48 8.18
C ILE A 141 3.75 11.25 9.08
N LEU A 142 4.59 10.29 8.70
CA LEU A 142 5.77 9.88 9.48
C LEU A 142 6.83 10.99 9.54
N ASP A 143 7.06 11.69 8.44
CA ASP A 143 8.05 12.76 8.33
C ASP A 143 7.62 13.98 9.17
N SER A 144 6.33 14.35 9.15
CA SER A 144 5.79 15.39 10.05
C SER A 144 5.96 15.01 11.52
N ALA A 145 5.67 13.76 11.89
CA ALA A 145 5.86 13.26 13.24
C ALA A 145 7.34 13.33 13.68
N GLY A 146 8.28 13.00 12.78
CA GLY A 146 9.72 13.12 13.03
C GLY A 146 10.21 14.56 13.20
N LEU A 147 9.44 15.54 12.71
CA LEU A 147 9.68 16.98 12.94
C LEU A 147 8.93 17.52 14.17
N GLY A 148 8.26 16.66 14.94
CA GLY A 148 7.49 17.03 16.12
C GLY A 148 6.05 17.51 15.84
N ASP A 149 5.61 17.49 14.58
CA ASP A 149 4.21 17.78 14.21
C ASP A 149 3.38 16.50 14.19
N ASN A 150 2.65 16.26 15.29
CA ASN A 150 1.85 15.06 15.48
C ASN A 150 0.43 15.20 14.87
N SER A 151 0.08 16.35 14.29
CA SER A 151 -1.29 16.63 13.82
C SER A 151 -1.76 15.66 12.74
N LYS A 152 -0.84 15.21 11.87
CA LYS A 152 -1.15 14.24 10.82
C LYS A 152 -1.42 12.84 11.36
N VAL A 153 -0.66 12.41 12.38
CA VAL A 153 -0.90 11.13 13.06
C VAL A 153 -2.25 11.17 13.77
N GLN A 154 -2.55 12.26 14.49
CA GLN A 154 -3.87 12.46 15.12
C GLN A 154 -5.02 12.41 14.10
N ASN A 155 -4.76 12.90 12.89
CA ASN A 155 -5.73 12.87 11.81
C ASN A 155 -5.93 11.45 11.25
N ASP A 156 -4.84 10.69 11.08
CA ASP A 156 -4.90 9.36 10.48
C ASP A 156 -5.53 8.30 11.38
N ILE A 157 -5.38 8.42 12.71
CA ILE A 157 -6.03 7.52 13.69
C ILE A 157 -7.56 7.45 13.52
N ARG A 158 -8.18 8.48 12.93
CA ARG A 158 -9.63 8.46 12.63
C ARG A 158 -10.01 7.48 11.53
N ASN A 159 -9.05 7.05 10.72
CA ASN A 159 -9.20 6.02 9.70
C ASN A 159 -8.87 4.61 10.24
N CYS A 160 -8.34 4.52 11.47
CA CYS A 160 -7.93 3.25 12.04
C CYS A 160 -9.12 2.38 12.49
N PRO A 161 -9.04 1.05 12.29
CA PRO A 161 -10.06 0.13 12.79
C PRO A 161 -10.13 0.20 14.32
N ALA A 162 -11.35 0.16 14.88
CA ALA A 162 -11.52 0.15 16.33
C ALA A 162 -10.79 -1.05 16.97
N ASP A 163 -10.24 -0.84 18.16
CA ASP A 163 -9.73 -1.94 18.96
C ASP A 163 -10.89 -2.86 19.37
N SER A 164 -10.60 -4.16 19.48
CA SER A 164 -11.54 -5.09 20.11
C SER A 164 -11.39 -4.96 21.62
N GLN A 165 -12.11 -4.01 22.21
CA GLN A 165 -12.28 -3.90 23.66
C GLN A 165 -13.47 -4.75 24.11
#